data_AF-A0A8T7LR59-F1
#
_entry.id   AF-A0A8T7LR59-F1
#
_cell.length_a   1.000
_cell.length_b   1.000
_cell.length_c   1.000
_cell.angle_alpha   90.00
_cell.angle_beta   90.00
_cell.angle_gamma   90.00
#
_symmetry.space_group_name_H-M   'P 1'
#
loop_
_entity.id
_entity.type
_entity.pdbx_description
1 polymer ?
#
loop_
_entity_poly.entity_id
_entity_poly.type
_entity_poly.pdbx_seq_one_letter_code
_entity_poly.pdbx_strand_id
1 'polypeptide(L)'
;MTTRTPQRLKTTFILLLGLWLILITSLVYVAAAGNKVFRAVIGMGLGLIVLWVWVGGGLMYLFRERVKTLVLKIPLHWQVKFVLFATLLAMTEEAITTLMTNLAPLFGVQVGEAYITASANYFDVILHHSVIVFVPWFITWAWLLKRYDFKPFWVFLLTGLNGLFAEAFTFGWEHLNEFALWIFVYGLMVYLPAYTIPTERGAQPPKLWHGVLACFLPLAVGIPWAALVNLAFPNHPDIHFPPIQTE
;
A
#
# COMPACT_ATOMS: atom_id res chain seq x y z
N MET A 1 -33.54 8.30 5.51
CA MET A 1 -32.41 8.51 4.57
C MET A 1 -32.06 7.18 3.91
N THR A 2 -32.19 7.08 2.61
CA THR A 2 -31.98 5.85 1.84
C THR A 2 -30.50 5.43 1.87
N THR A 3 -30.24 4.17 2.22
CA THR A 3 -28.90 3.55 2.29
C THR A 3 -28.11 3.56 0.96
N ARG A 4 -28.76 3.96 -0.15
CA ARG A 4 -28.17 4.07 -1.48
C ARG A 4 -27.23 5.26 -1.65
N THR A 5 -27.44 6.38 -0.94
CA THR A 5 -26.65 7.61 -1.14
C THR A 5 -25.20 7.47 -0.65
N PRO A 6 -24.92 6.94 0.56
CA PRO A 6 -23.54 6.81 1.05
C PRO A 6 -22.70 5.80 0.28
N GLN A 7 -23.34 4.72 -0.22
CA GLN A 7 -22.65 3.72 -1.04
C GLN A 7 -22.24 4.31 -2.40
N ARG A 8 -23.15 5.06 -3.04
CA ARG A 8 -22.85 5.77 -4.30
C ARG A 8 -21.69 6.73 -4.15
N LEU A 9 -21.65 7.51 -3.06
CA LEU A 9 -20.55 8.44 -2.79
C LEU A 9 -19.19 7.75 -2.68
N LYS A 10 -19.12 6.60 -1.99
CA LYS A 10 -17.88 5.81 -1.91
C LYS A 10 -17.44 5.30 -3.27
N THR A 11 -18.36 4.75 -4.06
CA THR A 11 -18.06 4.28 -5.41
C THR A 11 -17.59 5.44 -6.30
N THR A 12 -18.30 6.57 -6.29
CA THR A 12 -17.91 7.76 -7.03
C THR A 12 -16.53 8.25 -6.60
N PHE A 13 -16.23 8.28 -5.31
CA PHE A 13 -14.91 8.66 -4.80
C PHE A 13 -13.80 7.75 -5.35
N ILE A 14 -13.98 6.43 -5.27
CA ILE A 14 -12.99 5.46 -5.78
C ILE A 14 -12.82 5.59 -7.30
N LEU A 15 -13.91 5.80 -8.05
CA LEU A 15 -13.85 6.00 -9.50
C LEU A 15 -13.12 7.29 -9.87
N LEU A 16 -13.39 8.40 -9.17
CA LEU A 16 -12.69 9.67 -9.38
C LEU A 16 -11.20 9.55 -9.04
N LEU A 17 -10.88 8.85 -7.94
CA LEU A 17 -9.49 8.59 -7.55
C LEU A 17 -8.76 7.74 -8.61
N GLY A 18 -9.40 6.69 -9.13
CA GLY A 18 -8.85 5.84 -10.18
C GLY A 18 -8.71 6.57 -11.53
N LEU A 19 -9.70 7.41 -11.88
CA LEU A 19 -9.63 8.24 -13.08
C LEU A 19 -8.49 9.26 -12.99
N TRP A 20 -8.35 9.91 -11.83
CA TRP A 20 -7.23 10.83 -11.56
C TRP A 20 -5.89 10.12 -11.71
N LEU A 21 -5.75 8.94 -11.09
CA LEU A 21 -4.54 8.12 -11.19
C LEU A 21 -4.17 7.83 -12.65
N ILE A 22 -5.11 7.31 -13.45
CA ILE A 22 -4.85 7.02 -14.87
C ILE A 22 -4.45 8.29 -15.62
N LEU A 23 -5.20 9.39 -15.43
CA LEU A 23 -4.97 10.64 -16.15
C LEU A 23 -3.58 11.20 -15.85
N ILE A 24 -3.24 11.35 -14.58
CA ILE A 24 -1.95 11.92 -14.17
C ILE A 24 -0.79 11.02 -14.57
N THR A 25 -0.86 9.72 -14.32
CA THR A 25 0.23 8.82 -14.70
C THR A 25 0.43 8.78 -16.22
N SER A 26 -0.65 8.84 -17.01
CA SER A 26 -0.54 8.92 -18.48
C SER A 26 0.11 10.22 -18.96
N LEU A 27 -0.26 11.36 -18.35
CA LEU A 27 0.35 12.65 -18.67
C LEU A 27 1.84 12.68 -18.31
N VAL A 28 2.21 12.17 -17.13
CA VAL A 28 3.61 12.08 -16.69
C VAL A 28 4.40 11.13 -17.59
N TYR A 29 3.82 10.00 -18.01
CA TYR A 29 4.47 9.06 -18.93
C TYR A 29 4.79 9.72 -20.29
N VAL A 30 3.85 10.51 -20.83
CA VAL A 30 4.07 11.27 -22.07
C VAL A 30 5.11 12.37 -21.88
N ALA A 31 5.05 13.10 -20.75
CA ALA A 31 6.04 14.13 -20.42
C ALA A 31 7.45 13.56 -20.25
N ALA A 32 7.57 12.32 -19.79
CA ALA A 32 8.84 11.61 -19.63
C ALA A 32 9.47 11.12 -20.95
N ALA A 33 8.88 11.40 -22.12
CA ALA A 33 9.34 10.86 -23.41
C ALA A 33 10.84 11.12 -23.71
N GLY A 34 11.40 12.23 -23.23
CA GLY A 34 12.81 12.59 -23.41
C GLY A 34 13.79 11.92 -22.44
N ASN A 35 13.32 11.36 -21.32
CA ASN A 35 14.16 10.72 -20.30
C ASN A 35 13.81 9.23 -20.21
N LYS A 36 14.69 8.37 -20.76
CA LYS A 36 14.45 6.92 -20.84
C LYS A 36 14.32 6.26 -19.46
N VAL A 37 15.18 6.63 -18.51
CA VAL A 37 15.20 6.09 -17.14
C VAL A 37 13.90 6.46 -16.43
N PHE A 38 13.55 7.75 -16.44
CA PHE A 38 12.32 8.21 -15.80
C PHE A 38 11.08 7.59 -16.44
N ARG A 39 11.03 7.51 -17.78
CA ARG A 39 9.92 6.84 -18.48
C ARG A 39 9.81 5.35 -18.11
N ALA A 40 10.94 4.67 -17.88
CA ALA A 40 10.93 3.28 -17.44
C ALA A 40 10.37 3.15 -16.01
N VAL A 41 10.74 4.04 -15.08
CA VAL A 41 10.15 4.10 -13.73
C VAL A 41 8.63 4.27 -13.80
N ILE A 42 8.14 5.22 -14.60
CA ILE A 42 6.68 5.43 -14.77
C ILE A 42 6.03 4.23 -15.45
N GLY A 43 6.70 3.58 -16.40
CA GLY A 43 6.24 2.35 -17.06
C GLY A 43 6.08 1.18 -16.08
N MET A 44 7.04 1.00 -15.17
CA MET A 44 6.96 0.02 -14.08
C MET A 44 5.82 0.37 -13.12
N GLY A 45 5.67 1.65 -12.77
CA GLY A 45 4.55 2.16 -11.98
C GLY A 45 3.18 1.89 -12.63
N LEU A 46 3.06 2.03 -13.95
CA LEU A 46 1.86 1.64 -14.70
C LEU A 46 1.58 0.14 -14.56
N GLY A 47 2.61 -0.70 -14.60
CA GLY A 47 2.49 -2.14 -14.34
C GLY A 47 1.92 -2.43 -12.95
N LEU A 48 2.41 -1.73 -11.92
CA LEU A 48 1.87 -1.81 -10.56
C LEU A 48 0.40 -1.36 -10.51
N ILE A 49 0.04 -0.25 -11.15
CA ILE A 49 -1.34 0.25 -11.23
C ILE A 49 -2.26 -0.81 -11.86
N VAL A 50 -1.85 -1.42 -12.96
CA VAL A 50 -2.66 -2.46 -13.62
C VAL A 50 -2.81 -3.70 -12.75
N LEU A 51 -1.69 -4.26 -12.28
CA LEU A 51 -1.70 -5.55 -11.60
C LEU A 51 -2.23 -5.47 -10.16
N TRP A 52 -1.81 -4.47 -9.39
CA TRP A 52 -2.20 -4.33 -7.99
C TRP A 52 -3.54 -3.59 -7.84
N VAL A 53 -3.67 -2.42 -8.46
CA VAL A 53 -4.83 -1.55 -8.23
C VAL A 53 -6.06 -2.07 -8.97
N TRP A 54 -5.95 -2.26 -10.29
CA TRP A 54 -7.11 -2.67 -11.09
C TRP A 54 -7.43 -4.14 -10.96
N VAL A 55 -6.45 -5.02 -11.23
CA VAL A 55 -6.66 -6.47 -11.15
C VAL A 55 -6.77 -6.89 -9.68
N GLY A 56 -5.78 -6.60 -8.84
CA GLY A 56 -5.80 -6.93 -7.42
C GLY A 56 -6.99 -6.34 -6.68
N GLY A 57 -7.16 -5.01 -6.72
CA GLY A 57 -8.31 -4.34 -6.09
C GLY A 57 -9.66 -4.78 -6.64
N GLY A 58 -9.76 -5.02 -7.96
CA GLY A 58 -10.95 -5.57 -8.60
C GLY A 58 -11.29 -6.97 -8.08
N LEU A 59 -10.32 -7.88 -8.03
CA LEU A 59 -10.48 -9.23 -7.47
C LEU A 59 -10.86 -9.18 -5.99
N MET A 60 -10.20 -8.33 -5.19
CA MET A 60 -10.54 -8.13 -3.78
C MET A 60 -12.00 -7.70 -3.63
N TYR A 61 -12.46 -6.75 -4.44
CA TYR A 61 -13.85 -6.30 -4.41
C TYR A 61 -14.80 -7.43 -4.82
N LEU A 62 -14.56 -8.11 -5.95
CA LEU A 62 -15.43 -9.16 -6.48
C LEU A 62 -15.56 -10.36 -5.52
N PHE A 63 -14.47 -10.76 -4.88
CA PHE A 63 -14.41 -11.95 -4.04
C PHE A 63 -14.49 -11.68 -2.53
N ARG A 64 -14.69 -10.43 -2.09
CA ARG A 64 -14.66 -10.04 -0.66
C ARG A 64 -15.54 -10.88 0.26
N GLU A 65 -16.74 -11.27 -0.18
CA GLU A 65 -17.67 -12.07 0.65
C GLU A 65 -17.19 -13.52 0.80
N ARG A 66 -16.66 -14.10 -0.28
CA ARG A 66 -16.10 -15.45 -0.27
C ARG A 66 -14.87 -15.48 0.63
N VAL A 67 -13.97 -14.52 0.46
CA VAL A 67 -12.76 -14.39 1.29
C VAL A 67 -13.13 -14.17 2.76
N LYS A 68 -14.06 -13.26 3.07
CA LYS A 68 -14.55 -13.06 4.44
C LYS A 68 -15.05 -14.36 5.06
N THR A 69 -15.87 -15.11 4.34
CA THR A 69 -16.41 -16.39 4.82
C THR A 69 -15.29 -17.39 5.10
N LEU A 70 -14.27 -17.47 4.24
CA LEU A 70 -13.11 -18.34 4.43
C LEU A 70 -12.26 -17.93 5.64
N VAL A 71 -11.91 -16.65 5.75
CA VAL A 71 -11.08 -16.12 6.85
C VAL A 71 -11.78 -16.25 8.21
N LEU A 72 -13.10 -16.09 8.25
CA LEU A 72 -13.86 -16.28 9.49
C LEU A 72 -13.84 -17.73 10.00
N LYS A 73 -13.69 -18.73 9.12
CA LYS A 73 -13.58 -20.15 9.51
C LYS A 73 -12.22 -20.52 10.12
N ILE A 74 -11.19 -19.71 9.93
CA ILE A 74 -9.85 -19.99 10.47
C ILE A 74 -9.89 -19.80 12.00
N PRO A 75 -9.48 -20.82 12.80
CA PRO A 75 -9.55 -20.82 14.26
C PRO A 75 -8.41 -20.00 14.91
N LEU A 76 -8.11 -18.83 14.37
CA LEU A 76 -7.15 -17.87 14.90
C LEU A 76 -7.86 -16.63 15.41
N HIS A 77 -7.24 -15.97 16.40
CA HIS A 77 -7.73 -14.70 16.90
C HIS A 77 -7.75 -13.64 15.78
N TRP A 78 -8.81 -12.83 15.70
CA TRP A 78 -9.02 -11.94 14.54
C TRP A 78 -7.91 -10.89 14.33
N GLN A 79 -7.28 -10.34 15.39
CA GLN A 79 -6.12 -9.45 15.24
C GLN A 79 -4.96 -10.16 14.53
N VAL A 80 -4.69 -11.41 14.90
CA VAL A 80 -3.63 -12.21 14.27
C VAL A 80 -3.98 -12.45 12.80
N LYS A 81 -5.24 -12.80 12.51
CA LYS A 81 -5.74 -12.95 11.12
C LYS A 81 -5.57 -11.66 10.33
N PHE A 82 -5.92 -10.52 10.92
CA PHE A 82 -5.77 -9.21 10.27
C PHE A 82 -4.30 -8.93 9.93
N VAL A 83 -3.39 -9.07 10.89
CA VAL A 83 -1.96 -8.80 10.68
C VAL A 83 -1.37 -9.74 9.64
N LEU A 84 -1.59 -11.06 9.77
CA LEU A 84 -1.07 -12.03 8.81
C LEU A 84 -1.64 -11.81 7.40
N PHE A 85 -2.93 -11.50 7.30
CA PHE A 85 -3.56 -11.28 6.01
C PHE A 85 -3.10 -9.97 5.35
N ALA A 86 -2.97 -8.88 6.11
CA ALA A 86 -2.40 -7.63 5.61
C ALA A 86 -0.94 -7.81 5.18
N THR A 87 -0.16 -8.57 5.96
CA THR A 87 1.23 -8.93 5.62
C THR A 87 1.30 -9.72 4.32
N LEU A 88 0.43 -10.73 4.14
CA LEU A 88 0.35 -11.49 2.90
C LEU A 88 0.02 -10.61 1.68
N LEU A 89 -0.88 -9.64 1.85
CA LEU A 89 -1.22 -8.70 0.78
C LEU A 89 -0.07 -7.74 0.47
N ALA A 90 0.64 -7.24 1.49
CA ALA A 90 1.85 -6.44 1.28
C ALA A 90 2.95 -7.25 0.58
N MET A 91 3.17 -8.50 0.98
CA MET A 91 4.09 -9.41 0.30
C MET A 91 3.71 -9.67 -1.17
N THR A 92 2.41 -9.66 -1.49
CA THR A 92 1.93 -9.84 -2.86
C THR A 92 2.17 -8.59 -3.70
N GLU A 93 1.92 -7.42 -3.13
CA GLU A 93 2.23 -6.13 -3.75
C GLU A 93 3.73 -6.03 -4.04
N GLU A 94 4.58 -6.41 -3.08
CA GLU A 94 6.03 -6.38 -3.27
C GLU A 94 6.54 -7.41 -4.29
N ALA A 95 5.82 -8.51 -4.46
CA ALA A 95 6.12 -9.44 -5.55
C ALA A 95 5.88 -8.77 -6.92
N ILE A 96 4.86 -7.91 -7.02
CA ILE A 96 4.57 -7.16 -8.24
C ILE A 96 5.62 -6.06 -8.46
N THR A 97 5.99 -5.28 -7.44
CA THR A 97 7.01 -4.21 -7.57
C THR A 97 8.38 -4.79 -7.94
N THR A 98 8.77 -5.89 -7.30
CA THR A 98 10.00 -6.62 -7.59
C THR A 98 9.96 -7.17 -9.01
N LEU A 99 8.84 -7.76 -9.44
CA LEU A 99 8.67 -8.22 -10.81
C LEU A 99 8.81 -7.07 -11.81
N MET A 100 8.14 -5.94 -11.60
CA MET A 100 8.22 -4.78 -12.50
C MET A 100 9.65 -4.25 -12.60
N THR A 101 10.36 -4.21 -11.48
CA THR A 101 11.77 -3.81 -11.42
C THR A 101 12.68 -4.78 -12.19
N ASN A 102 12.46 -6.09 -12.07
CA ASN A 102 13.18 -7.08 -12.86
C ASN A 102 12.83 -7.02 -14.36
N LEU A 103 11.66 -6.49 -14.71
CA LEU A 103 11.25 -6.26 -16.10
C LEU A 103 11.74 -4.92 -16.67
N ALA A 104 12.64 -4.21 -16.00
CA ALA A 104 13.30 -3.00 -16.50
C ALA A 104 13.76 -3.11 -17.99
N PRO A 105 14.33 -4.25 -18.47
CA PRO A 105 14.67 -4.42 -19.89
C PRO A 105 13.51 -4.29 -20.87
N LEU A 106 12.28 -4.65 -20.46
CA LEU A 106 11.08 -4.45 -21.29
C LEU A 106 10.74 -2.97 -21.48
N PHE A 107 11.23 -2.11 -20.58
CA PHE A 107 11.09 -0.65 -20.66
C PHE A 107 12.30 0.04 -21.31
N GLY A 108 13.29 -0.73 -21.77
CA GLY A 108 14.44 -0.24 -22.53
C GLY A 108 15.61 0.25 -21.69
N VAL A 109 15.71 -0.18 -20.43
CA VAL A 109 16.81 0.13 -19.50
C VAL A 109 17.30 -1.14 -18.79
N GLN A 110 18.51 -1.14 -18.25
CA GLN A 110 19.03 -2.30 -17.53
C GLN A 110 18.42 -2.41 -16.12
N VAL A 111 18.42 -3.62 -15.56
CA VAL A 111 18.01 -3.82 -14.16
C VAL A 111 18.95 -3.02 -13.26
N GLY A 112 18.37 -2.14 -12.46
CA GLY A 112 19.10 -1.24 -11.56
C GLY A 112 19.39 0.15 -12.09
N GLU A 113 19.20 0.41 -13.40
CA GLU A 113 19.16 1.78 -13.93
C GLU A 113 17.86 2.49 -13.57
N ALA A 114 16.75 1.74 -13.49
CA ALA A 114 15.44 2.20 -13.05
C ALA A 114 14.78 1.13 -12.19
N TYR A 115 14.10 1.54 -11.13
CA TYR A 115 13.50 0.62 -10.17
C TYR A 115 12.35 1.32 -9.40
N ILE A 116 11.40 0.51 -8.91
CA ILE A 116 10.28 0.98 -8.06
C ILE A 116 10.27 0.28 -6.69
N THR A 117 11.31 -0.49 -6.39
CA THR A 117 11.55 -1.10 -5.08
C THR A 117 13.06 -1.09 -4.78
N ALA A 118 13.44 -1.32 -3.53
CA ALA A 118 14.82 -1.16 -3.05
C ALA A 118 15.81 -2.19 -3.62
N SER A 119 15.32 -3.31 -4.16
CA SER A 119 16.14 -4.45 -4.59
C SER A 119 15.41 -5.28 -5.65
N ALA A 120 16.15 -5.90 -6.57
CA ALA A 120 15.58 -6.87 -7.52
C ALA A 120 15.34 -8.25 -6.87
N ASN A 121 15.79 -8.47 -5.64
CA ASN A 121 15.57 -9.72 -4.91
C ASN A 121 14.33 -9.60 -4.01
N TYR A 122 13.30 -10.38 -4.31
CA TYR A 122 12.04 -10.37 -3.57
C TYR A 122 12.21 -10.60 -2.06
N PHE A 123 13.06 -11.56 -1.67
CA PHE A 123 13.25 -11.87 -0.25
C PHE A 123 13.95 -10.74 0.49
N ASP A 124 14.85 -10.05 -0.20
CA ASP A 124 15.54 -8.89 0.36
C ASP A 124 14.55 -7.75 0.63
N VAL A 125 13.68 -7.46 -0.35
CA VAL A 125 12.61 -6.46 -0.22
C VAL A 125 11.71 -6.74 0.99
N ILE A 126 11.17 -7.96 1.11
CA ILE A 126 10.20 -8.24 2.16
C ILE A 126 10.84 -8.40 3.56
N LEU A 127 12.07 -8.91 3.64
CA LEU A 127 12.72 -9.20 4.94
C LEU A 127 13.50 -8.01 5.49
N HIS A 128 13.99 -7.10 4.65
CA HIS A 128 14.89 -6.03 5.09
C HIS A 128 14.38 -4.61 4.78
N HIS A 129 13.37 -4.43 3.90
CA HIS A 129 12.93 -3.10 3.48
C HIS A 129 11.49 -2.79 3.85
N SER A 130 10.53 -3.39 3.15
CA SER A 130 9.16 -2.89 3.17
C SER A 130 8.25 -3.68 4.09
N VAL A 131 8.07 -4.98 3.84
CA VAL A 131 7.10 -5.81 4.59
C VAL A 131 7.46 -5.90 6.07
N ILE A 132 8.75 -6.09 6.40
CA ILE A 132 9.21 -6.06 7.80
C ILE A 132 8.89 -4.74 8.49
N VAL A 133 8.89 -3.62 7.76
CA VAL A 133 8.55 -2.28 8.26
C VAL A 133 7.04 -2.08 8.38
N PHE A 134 6.25 -2.76 7.55
CA PHE A 134 4.78 -2.70 7.61
C PHE A 134 4.16 -3.52 8.76
N VAL A 135 4.85 -4.54 9.30
CA VAL A 135 4.27 -5.39 10.36
C VAL A 135 3.83 -4.59 11.59
N PRO A 136 4.63 -3.67 12.17
CA PRO A 136 4.19 -2.81 13.27
C PRO A 136 3.02 -1.89 12.91
N TRP A 137 2.93 -1.44 11.65
CA TRP A 137 1.75 -0.69 11.18
C TRP A 137 0.49 -1.55 11.26
N PHE A 138 0.55 -2.78 10.78
CA PHE A 138 -0.59 -3.70 10.83
C PHE A 138 -0.97 -4.05 12.27
N ILE A 139 0.00 -4.20 13.17
CA ILE A 139 -0.25 -4.40 14.61
C ILE A 139 -0.97 -3.18 15.20
N THR A 140 -0.51 -1.97 14.86
CA THR A 140 -1.13 -0.71 15.31
C THR A 140 -2.56 -0.60 14.82
N TRP A 141 -2.81 -0.95 13.55
CA TRP A 141 -4.16 -1.04 13.00
C TRP A 141 -5.02 -2.08 13.70
N ALA A 142 -4.50 -3.27 13.97
CA ALA A 142 -5.23 -4.30 14.73
C ALA A 142 -5.62 -3.80 16.13
N TRP A 143 -4.74 -3.04 16.79
CA TRP A 143 -5.03 -2.41 18.08
C TRP A 143 -6.11 -1.32 17.97
N LEU A 144 -6.03 -0.45 16.95
CA LEU A 144 -7.05 0.58 16.68
C LEU A 144 -8.40 -0.06 16.42
N LEU A 145 -8.45 -1.10 15.59
CA LEU A 145 -9.67 -1.81 15.19
C LEU A 145 -10.28 -2.63 16.31
N LYS A 146 -9.49 -2.98 17.34
CA LYS A 146 -10.01 -3.58 18.58
C LYS A 146 -10.82 -2.58 19.37
N ARG A 147 -10.40 -1.31 19.38
CA ARG A 147 -11.02 -0.23 20.17
C ARG A 147 -12.13 0.49 19.42
N TYR A 148 -11.99 0.62 18.10
CA TYR A 148 -12.84 1.48 17.28
C TYR A 148 -13.40 0.75 16.05
N ASP A 149 -14.69 0.94 15.78
CA ASP A 149 -15.40 0.31 14.67
C ASP A 149 -15.24 1.08 13.35
N PHE A 150 -13.99 1.27 12.91
CA PHE A 150 -13.72 1.80 11.58
C PHE A 150 -14.27 0.86 10.52
N LYS A 151 -15.08 1.39 9.60
CA LYS A 151 -15.57 0.63 8.45
C LYS A 151 -14.41 0.38 7.47
N PRO A 152 -14.40 -0.75 6.72
CA PRO A 152 -13.30 -1.10 5.83
C PRO A 152 -12.91 -0.02 4.82
N PHE A 153 -13.88 0.75 4.32
CA PHE A 153 -13.62 1.91 3.45
C PHE A 153 -12.75 2.99 4.12
N TRP A 154 -12.99 3.27 5.40
CA TRP A 154 -12.18 4.24 6.14
C TRP A 154 -10.80 3.69 6.48
N VAL A 155 -10.69 2.39 6.75
CA VAL A 155 -9.39 1.73 6.94
C VAL A 155 -8.55 1.79 5.67
N PHE A 156 -9.17 1.53 4.51
CA PHE A 156 -8.56 1.73 3.19
C PHE A 156 -8.03 3.16 3.03
N LEU A 157 -8.90 4.16 3.23
CA LEU A 157 -8.53 5.56 2.99
C LEU A 157 -7.44 6.04 3.95
N LEU A 158 -7.61 5.79 5.26
CA LEU A 158 -6.68 6.24 6.28
C LEU A 158 -5.33 5.56 6.08
N THR A 159 -5.27 4.25 5.86
CA THR A 159 -3.99 3.57 5.61
C THR A 159 -3.33 4.04 4.32
N GLY A 160 -4.13 4.34 3.30
CA GLY A 160 -3.68 5.02 2.10
C GLY A 160 -3.00 6.36 2.37
N LEU A 161 -3.58 7.18 3.24
CA LEU A 161 -2.99 8.45 3.69
C LEU A 161 -1.73 8.24 4.54
N ASN A 162 -1.71 7.22 5.40
CA ASN A 162 -0.49 6.87 6.15
C ASN A 162 0.66 6.60 5.17
N GLY A 163 0.40 5.76 4.17
CA GLY A 163 1.34 5.45 3.12
C GLY A 163 1.82 6.68 2.35
N LEU A 164 0.90 7.52 1.90
CA LEU A 164 1.22 8.80 1.25
C LEU A 164 2.16 9.67 2.10
N PHE A 165 1.88 9.79 3.40
CA PHE A 165 2.73 10.57 4.30
C PHE A 165 4.07 9.89 4.57
N ALA A 166 4.12 8.56 4.64
CA ALA A 166 5.38 7.83 4.78
C ALA A 166 6.29 8.07 3.57
N GLU A 167 5.75 7.99 2.36
CA GLU A 167 6.46 8.30 1.13
C GLU A 167 6.92 9.77 1.11
N ALA A 168 6.02 10.70 1.44
CA ALA A 168 6.35 12.12 1.46
C ALA A 168 7.43 12.49 2.50
N PHE A 169 7.41 11.87 3.68
CA PHE A 169 8.39 12.12 4.73
C PHE A 169 9.74 11.46 4.47
N THR A 170 9.77 10.35 3.72
CA THR A 170 10.98 9.56 3.49
C THR A 170 11.70 10.00 2.21
N PHE A 171 10.94 10.25 1.14
CA PHE A 171 11.49 10.46 -0.20
C PHE A 171 11.24 11.87 -0.77
N GLY A 172 10.33 12.65 -0.17
CA GLY A 172 10.13 14.06 -0.53
C GLY A 172 8.67 14.46 -0.71
N TRP A 173 8.38 15.75 -0.49
CA TRP A 173 7.02 16.28 -0.52
C TRP A 173 6.35 16.23 -1.89
N GLU A 174 7.11 16.06 -2.97
CA GLU A 174 6.64 15.86 -4.34
C GLU A 174 5.75 14.62 -4.50
N HIS A 175 5.95 13.58 -3.66
CA HIS A 175 5.12 12.38 -3.65
C HIS A 175 3.66 12.66 -3.22
N LEU A 176 3.37 13.83 -2.65
CA LEU A 176 1.98 14.27 -2.44
C LEU A 176 1.19 14.36 -3.76
N ASN A 177 1.85 14.60 -4.89
CA ASN A 177 1.21 14.62 -6.21
C ASN A 177 0.71 13.23 -6.64
N GLU A 178 1.27 12.18 -6.05
CA GLU A 178 0.97 10.77 -6.32
C GLU A 178 -0.09 10.22 -5.34
N PHE A 179 -0.81 11.09 -4.62
CA PHE A 179 -1.75 10.68 -3.57
C PHE A 179 -2.70 9.55 -3.98
N ALA A 180 -3.18 9.55 -5.23
CA ALA A 180 -4.10 8.52 -5.70
C ALA A 180 -3.42 7.15 -5.78
N LEU A 181 -2.17 7.09 -6.25
CA LEU A 181 -1.38 5.86 -6.30
C LEU A 181 -1.22 5.30 -4.89
N TRP A 182 -0.68 6.12 -3.98
CA TRP A 182 -0.38 5.68 -2.62
C TRP A 182 -1.63 5.31 -1.81
N ILE A 183 -2.74 6.02 -2.01
CA ILE A 183 -4.01 5.61 -1.39
C ILE A 183 -4.43 4.22 -1.83
N PHE A 184 -4.30 3.89 -3.12
CA PHE A 184 -4.60 2.53 -3.59
C PHE A 184 -3.57 1.51 -3.12
N VAL A 185 -2.28 1.78 -3.24
CA VAL A 185 -1.21 0.83 -2.88
C VAL A 185 -1.36 0.37 -1.44
N TYR A 186 -1.28 1.29 -0.48
CA TYR A 186 -1.32 0.95 0.95
C TYR A 186 -2.74 0.65 1.44
N GLY A 187 -3.75 1.33 0.89
CA GLY A 187 -5.14 1.09 1.26
C GLY A 187 -5.59 -0.34 0.92
N LEU A 188 -5.20 -0.86 -0.24
CA LEU A 188 -5.56 -2.22 -0.68
C LEU A 188 -4.90 -3.31 0.17
N MET A 189 -3.70 -3.07 0.72
CA MET A 189 -3.03 -4.02 1.62
C MET A 189 -3.89 -4.36 2.85
N VAL A 190 -4.74 -3.44 3.31
CA VAL A 190 -5.53 -3.60 4.54
C VAL A 190 -7.04 -3.63 4.32
N TYR A 191 -7.54 -3.21 3.16
CA TYR A 191 -8.98 -3.14 2.87
C TYR A 191 -9.68 -4.48 3.10
N LEU A 192 -9.18 -5.54 2.47
CA LEU A 192 -9.78 -6.86 2.54
C LEU A 192 -9.58 -7.50 3.92
N PRO A 193 -8.40 -7.44 4.56
CA PRO A 193 -8.23 -7.82 5.96
C PRO A 193 -9.24 -7.14 6.90
N ALA A 194 -9.41 -5.82 6.79
CA ALA A 194 -10.39 -5.06 7.57
C ALA A 194 -11.83 -5.52 7.31
N TYR A 195 -12.15 -5.90 6.06
CA TYR A 195 -13.46 -6.44 5.69
C TYR A 195 -13.78 -7.77 6.39
N THR A 196 -12.76 -8.54 6.75
CA THR A 196 -12.92 -9.87 7.38
C THR A 196 -13.05 -9.83 8.91
N ILE A 197 -12.94 -8.65 9.53
CA ILE A 197 -13.02 -8.52 10.99
C ILE A 197 -14.45 -8.80 11.48
N PRO A 198 -14.63 -9.59 12.56
CA PRO A 198 -15.93 -9.81 13.18
C PRO A 198 -16.58 -8.50 13.66
N THR A 199 -17.88 -8.35 13.41
CA THR A 199 -18.66 -7.18 13.85
C THR A 199 -18.88 -7.16 15.37
N GLU A 200 -19.00 -8.32 16.00
CA GLU A 200 -19.35 -8.49 17.42
C GLU A 200 -18.11 -8.52 18.32
N ARG A 201 -17.25 -7.51 18.21
CA ARG A 201 -15.98 -7.43 18.98
C ARG A 201 -15.97 -6.40 20.11
N GLY A 202 -17.10 -5.72 20.35
CA GLY A 202 -17.21 -4.69 21.40
C GLY A 202 -16.50 -3.36 21.09
N ALA A 203 -16.18 -3.09 19.83
CA ALA A 203 -15.52 -1.86 19.42
C ALA A 203 -16.47 -0.65 19.46
N GLN A 204 -15.95 0.51 19.86
CA GLN A 204 -16.71 1.75 19.99
C GLN A 204 -16.82 2.49 18.65
N PRO A 205 -17.86 3.31 18.43
CA PRO A 205 -17.94 4.15 17.24
C PRO A 205 -16.74 5.12 17.16
N PRO A 206 -16.03 5.21 16.02
CA PRO A 206 -14.95 6.17 15.89
C PRO A 206 -15.49 7.62 15.92
N LYS A 207 -14.63 8.52 16.38
CA LYS A 207 -14.83 9.98 16.42
C LYS A 207 -13.80 10.60 15.49
N LEU A 208 -13.97 11.86 15.10
CA LEU A 208 -13.04 12.52 14.18
C LEU A 208 -11.58 12.45 14.64
N TRP A 209 -11.31 12.69 15.93
CA TRP A 209 -9.95 12.62 16.47
C TRP A 209 -9.35 11.21 16.40
N HIS A 210 -10.18 10.15 16.46
CA HIS A 210 -9.69 8.78 16.26
C HIS A 210 -9.21 8.57 14.81
N GLY A 211 -9.77 9.30 13.84
CA GLY A 211 -9.26 9.34 12.47
C GLY A 211 -7.88 10.00 12.38
N VAL A 212 -7.68 11.11 13.10
CA VAL A 212 -6.36 11.76 13.23
C VAL A 212 -5.37 10.79 13.89
N LEU A 213 -5.76 10.13 14.97
CA LEU A 213 -4.95 9.09 15.62
C LEU A 213 -4.61 7.96 14.64
N ALA A 214 -5.58 7.46 13.89
CA ALA A 214 -5.36 6.38 12.92
C ALA A 214 -4.43 6.78 11.76
N CYS A 215 -4.40 8.07 11.43
CA CYS A 215 -3.49 8.61 10.43
C CYS A 215 -2.03 8.62 10.93
N PHE A 216 -1.81 9.15 12.14
CA PHE A 216 -0.45 9.41 12.63
C PHE A 216 0.15 8.33 13.53
N LEU A 217 -0.67 7.54 14.24
CA LEU A 217 -0.16 6.53 15.17
C LEU A 217 0.65 5.43 14.47
N PRO A 218 0.22 4.86 13.31
CA PRO A 218 1.04 3.89 12.60
C PRO A 218 2.37 4.50 12.15
N LEU A 219 2.39 5.77 11.70
CA LEU A 219 3.63 6.48 11.36
C LEU A 219 4.56 6.62 12.56
N ALA A 220 4.01 7.04 13.71
CA ALA A 220 4.79 7.21 14.94
C ALA A 220 5.41 5.90 15.45
N VAL A 221 4.77 4.74 15.20
CA VAL A 221 5.31 3.41 15.53
C VAL A 221 6.26 2.91 14.44
N GLY A 222 5.93 3.14 13.18
CA GLY A 222 6.68 2.63 12.03
C GLY A 222 8.01 3.34 11.80
N ILE A 223 8.09 4.66 12.01
CA ILE A 223 9.34 5.42 11.80
C ILE A 223 10.47 4.92 12.71
N PRO A 224 10.30 4.80 14.05
CA PRO A 224 11.33 4.22 14.90
C PRO A 224 11.67 2.77 14.53
N TRP A 225 10.67 1.99 14.11
CA TRP A 225 10.90 0.61 13.71
C TRP A 225 11.72 0.51 12.42
N ALA A 226 11.40 1.31 11.41
CA ALA A 226 12.19 1.41 10.17
C ALA A 226 13.64 1.80 10.47
N ALA A 227 13.85 2.76 11.37
CA ALA A 227 15.19 3.12 11.83
C ALA A 227 15.90 1.94 12.52
N LEU A 228 15.21 1.16 13.36
CA LEU A 228 15.78 -0.04 13.98
C LEU A 228 16.12 -1.14 12.98
N VAL A 229 15.28 -1.37 11.97
CA VAL A 229 15.55 -2.32 10.89
C VAL A 229 16.80 -1.88 10.12
N ASN A 230 16.88 -0.60 9.74
CA ASN A 230 18.07 -0.03 9.07
C ASN A 230 19.34 -0.14 9.93
N LEU A 231 19.24 0.04 11.25
CA LEU A 231 20.38 -0.11 12.18
C LEU A 231 20.78 -1.57 12.41
N ALA A 232 19.83 -2.50 12.38
CA ALA A 232 20.08 -3.93 12.51
C ALA A 232 20.71 -4.51 11.23
N PHE A 233 20.42 -3.90 10.09
CA PHE A 233 20.84 -4.35 8.76
C PHE A 233 21.56 -3.25 7.95
N PRO A 234 22.62 -2.60 8.51
CA PRO A 234 23.20 -1.38 7.93
C PRO A 234 23.94 -1.61 6.61
N ASN A 235 24.33 -2.87 6.33
CA ASN A 235 25.11 -3.28 5.16
C ASN A 235 24.51 -4.53 4.49
N HIS A 236 23.17 -4.68 4.51
CA HIS A 236 22.52 -5.73 3.72
C HIS A 236 22.78 -5.52 2.22
N PRO A 237 22.85 -6.60 1.42
CA PRO A 237 23.96 -6.87 0.49
C PRO A 237 24.08 -5.89 -0.69
N ASP A 238 25.19 -5.98 -1.44
CA ASP A 238 25.56 -5.22 -2.68
C ASP A 238 24.52 -5.25 -3.83
N ILE A 239 23.30 -5.70 -3.56
CA ILE A 239 22.16 -5.86 -4.47
C ILE A 239 21.18 -4.68 -4.34
N HIS A 240 21.44 -3.75 -3.42
CA HIS A 240 20.70 -2.50 -3.29
C HIS A 240 20.94 -1.60 -4.48
N PHE A 241 19.85 -1.07 -5.05
CA PHE A 241 20.00 -0.06 -6.07
C PHE A 241 20.45 1.27 -5.43
N PRO A 242 21.52 1.89 -5.95
CA PRO A 242 21.91 3.23 -5.53
C PRO A 242 20.85 4.23 -5.99
N PRO A 243 20.65 5.37 -5.31
CA PRO A 243 19.72 6.40 -5.73
C PRO A 243 19.86 6.73 -7.23
N ILE A 244 18.74 6.77 -7.95
CA ILE A 244 18.72 7.14 -9.37
C ILE A 244 19.38 8.51 -9.52
N GLN A 245 20.50 8.56 -10.22
CA GLN A 245 21.19 9.81 -10.52
C GLN A 245 20.37 10.55 -11.58
N THR A 246 19.77 11.67 -11.21
CA THR A 246 19.14 12.59 -12.16
C THR A 246 20.24 13.42 -12.81
N GLU A 247 20.63 13.07 -14.04
CA GLU A 247 21.34 13.98 -14.95
C GLU A 247 20.39 15.02 -15.54
#